data_AF-A0A2Z6PS42-F1
#
_entry.id   AF-A0A2Z6PS42-F1
#
_cell.length_a   1.000
_cell.length_b   1.000
_cell.length_c   1.000
_cell.angle_alpha   90.00
_cell.angle_beta   90.00
_cell.angle_gamma   90.00
#
_symmetry.space_group_name_H-M   'P 1'
#
loop_
_entity.id
_entity.type
_entity.pdbx_description
1 polymer ?
#
loop_
_entity_poly.entity_id
_entity_poly.type
_entity_poly.pdbx_seq_one_letter_code
_entity_poly.pdbx_strand_id
1 'polypeptide(L)'
;MEQSLADLERVQTHLLQRISKLEQHFNLPSHTNPNPPLINNPQSHTETDTVSRLSSILQTNGVTDFSFKRVASDYYDWSLESRRDALNAASIHHLCKSIVLVNTQAPSNVVDCSDRNNSKYYVVVVQYTARFNAEAVKNFLYSLNNGTIAKKKFNCKLLCYAHDIN
;
A
#
# COMPACT_ATOMS: atom_id res chain seq x y z
N MET A 1 -11.15 54.19 -10.07
CA MET A 1 -10.30 53.55 -9.04
C MET A 1 -11.14 52.99 -7.89
N GLU A 2 -12.15 53.73 -7.40
CA GLU A 2 -13.10 53.24 -6.39
C GLU A 2 -13.99 52.08 -6.88
N GLN A 3 -14.53 52.16 -8.09
CA GLN A 3 -15.38 51.09 -8.66
C GLN A 3 -14.62 49.77 -8.86
N SER A 4 -13.36 49.82 -9.30
CA SER A 4 -12.51 48.64 -9.45
C SER A 4 -12.15 47.98 -8.12
N LEU A 5 -12.10 48.76 -7.03
CA LEU A 5 -11.86 48.24 -5.69
C LEU A 5 -13.11 47.52 -5.15
N ALA A 6 -14.29 48.12 -5.35
CA ALA A 6 -15.56 47.53 -4.95
C ALA A 6 -15.86 46.21 -5.70
N ASP A 7 -15.52 46.14 -6.99
CA ASP A 7 -15.66 44.90 -7.77
C ASP A 7 -14.73 43.81 -7.27
N LEU A 8 -13.50 44.17 -6.89
CA LEU A 8 -12.51 43.23 -6.35
C LEU A 8 -12.96 42.68 -4.98
N GLU A 9 -13.45 43.54 -4.09
CA GLU A 9 -14.00 43.15 -2.79
C GLU A 9 -15.21 42.21 -2.95
N ARG A 10 -16.07 42.47 -3.94
CA ARG A 10 -17.22 41.60 -4.25
C ARG A 10 -16.76 40.21 -4.67
N VAL A 11 -15.77 40.13 -5.57
CA VAL A 11 -15.24 38.85 -6.05
C VAL A 11 -14.53 38.09 -4.92
N GLN A 12 -13.75 38.79 -4.10
CA GLN A 12 -13.04 38.19 -2.97
C GLN A 12 -14.01 37.62 -1.93
N THR A 13 -15.07 38.37 -1.61
CA THR A 13 -16.13 37.93 -0.69
C THR A 13 -16.85 36.70 -1.23
N HIS A 14 -17.16 36.69 -2.54
CA HIS A 14 -17.81 35.55 -3.17
C HIS A 14 -16.92 34.30 -3.20
N LEU A 15 -15.61 34.45 -3.41
CA LEU A 15 -14.65 33.34 -3.33
C LEU A 15 -14.58 32.77 -1.91
N LEU A 16 -14.48 33.62 -0.89
CA LEU A 16 -14.44 33.19 0.52
C LEU A 16 -15.74 32.46 0.93
N GLN A 17 -16.90 32.93 0.47
CA GLN A 17 -18.18 32.23 0.69
C GLN A 17 -18.20 30.85 0.03
N ARG A 18 -17.67 30.72 -1.19
CA ARG A 18 -17.59 29.41 -1.87
C ARG A 18 -16.63 28.45 -1.17
N ILE A 19 -15.50 28.94 -0.69
CA ILE A 19 -14.53 28.14 0.07
C ILE A 19 -15.16 27.68 1.40
N SER A 20 -15.77 28.59 2.16
CA SER A 20 -16.46 28.24 3.42
C SER A 20 -17.59 27.23 3.20
N LYS A 21 -18.35 27.36 2.10
CA LYS A 21 -19.36 26.37 1.73
C LYS A 21 -18.73 25.01 1.41
N LEU A 22 -17.60 24.96 0.72
CA LEU A 22 -16.89 23.71 0.44
C LEU A 22 -16.33 23.09 1.72
N GLU A 23 -15.74 23.88 2.61
CA GLU A 23 -15.24 23.43 3.91
C GLU A 23 -16.37 22.87 4.78
N GLN A 24 -17.56 23.48 4.77
CA GLN A 24 -18.74 22.92 5.47
C GLN A 24 -19.24 21.61 4.87
N HIS A 25 -19.14 21.43 3.54
CA HIS A 25 -19.46 20.15 2.91
C HIS A 25 -18.40 19.07 3.20
N PHE A 26 -17.14 19.46 3.38
CA PHE A 26 -16.03 18.54 3.64
C PHE A 26 -15.79 18.26 5.14
N ASN A 27 -16.14 19.18 6.04
CA ASN A 27 -16.12 18.96 7.50
C ASN A 27 -17.36 18.20 7.97
N LEU A 28 -17.57 17.02 7.40
CA LEU A 28 -18.45 16.03 8.00
C LEU A 28 -17.83 15.60 9.35
N PRO A 29 -18.58 15.62 10.46
CA PRO A 29 -18.12 14.97 11.69
C PRO A 29 -17.86 13.49 11.38
N SER A 30 -16.74 12.97 11.87
CA SER A 30 -16.44 11.54 11.89
C SER A 30 -17.54 10.78 12.64
N HIS A 31 -18.60 10.37 11.97
CA HIS A 31 -19.62 9.45 12.49
C HIS A 31 -20.14 8.55 11.38
N THR A 32 -19.70 7.30 11.44
CA THR A 32 -20.44 6.07 11.10
C THR A 32 -21.46 6.18 9.94
N ASN A 33 -21.08 5.76 8.74
CA ASN A 33 -22.05 5.43 7.69
C ASN A 33 -22.63 4.02 7.94
N PRO A 34 -23.96 3.86 8.08
CA PRO A 34 -24.64 2.61 7.75
C PRO A 34 -24.70 2.49 6.22
N ASN A 35 -24.29 1.33 5.71
CA ASN A 35 -24.28 0.99 4.28
C ASN A 35 -25.64 1.24 3.58
N PRO A 36 -25.64 1.63 2.29
CA PRO A 36 -26.82 1.47 1.43
C PRO A 36 -27.08 -0.03 1.14
N PRO A 37 -28.32 -0.44 0.86
CA PRO A 37 -28.65 -1.86 0.70
C PRO A 37 -28.05 -2.37 -0.61
N LEU A 38 -26.95 -3.11 -0.48
CA LEU A 38 -26.41 -3.93 -1.56
C LEU A 38 -27.30 -5.16 -1.70
N ILE A 39 -27.80 -5.34 -2.91
CA ILE A 39 -28.44 -6.55 -3.42
C ILE A 39 -27.64 -7.76 -2.94
N ASN A 40 -28.30 -8.63 -2.17
CA ASN A 40 -27.74 -9.81 -1.53
C ASN A 40 -27.01 -10.70 -2.54
N ASN A 41 -25.69 -10.65 -2.55
CA ASN A 41 -24.85 -11.73 -3.04
C ASN A 41 -24.13 -12.35 -1.82
N PRO A 42 -24.28 -13.65 -1.51
CA PRO A 42 -23.89 -14.22 -0.20
C PRO A 42 -22.38 -14.38 0.07
N GLN A 43 -21.48 -13.55 -0.50
CA GLN A 43 -20.02 -13.73 -0.37
C GLN A 43 -19.28 -12.63 0.43
N SER A 44 -19.95 -11.66 1.05
CA SER A 44 -19.31 -10.43 1.55
C SER A 44 -18.79 -10.41 3.01
N HIS A 45 -18.81 -11.53 3.74
CA HIS A 45 -18.50 -11.50 5.19
C HIS A 45 -17.00 -11.54 5.56
N THR A 46 -16.08 -11.82 4.63
CA THR A 46 -14.64 -11.99 4.93
C THR A 46 -13.76 -10.78 4.55
N GLU A 47 -14.19 -9.95 3.61
CA GLU A 47 -13.33 -8.90 3.03
C GLU A 47 -13.27 -7.62 3.87
N THR A 48 -14.40 -7.21 4.47
CA THR A 48 -14.48 -6.05 5.37
C THR A 48 -13.57 -6.24 6.58
N ASP A 49 -13.39 -7.48 7.02
CA ASP A 49 -12.49 -7.83 8.13
C ASP A 49 -11.02 -7.55 7.78
N THR A 50 -10.58 -7.90 6.56
CA THR A 50 -9.16 -7.73 6.17
C THR A 50 -8.76 -6.26 6.10
N VAL A 51 -9.55 -5.41 5.43
CA VAL A 51 -9.26 -3.96 5.34
C VAL A 51 -9.30 -3.31 6.72
N SER A 52 -10.29 -3.66 7.56
CA SER A 52 -10.40 -3.14 8.92
C SER A 52 -9.20 -3.55 9.77
N ARG A 53 -8.81 -4.83 9.70
CA ARG A 53 -7.64 -5.36 10.40
C ARG A 53 -6.35 -4.67 9.97
N LEU A 54 -6.12 -4.51 8.66
CA LEU A 54 -4.94 -3.83 8.14
C LEU A 54 -4.91 -2.34 8.52
N SER A 55 -6.06 -1.67 8.44
CA SER A 55 -6.20 -0.27 8.88
C SER A 55 -5.84 -0.10 10.35
N SER A 56 -6.32 -1.00 11.21
CA SER A 56 -6.00 -0.99 12.65
C SER A 56 -4.51 -1.20 12.91
N ILE A 57 -3.87 -2.12 12.17
CA ILE A 57 -2.41 -2.35 12.26
C ILE A 57 -1.65 -1.07 11.87
N LEU A 58 -1.99 -0.44 10.74
CA LEU A 58 -1.33 0.77 10.27
C LEU A 58 -1.45 1.92 11.30
N GLN A 59 -2.67 2.17 11.79
CA GLN A 59 -2.92 3.20 12.80
C GLN A 59 -2.18 2.94 14.11
N THR A 60 -2.18 1.69 14.59
CA THR A 60 -1.47 1.32 15.82
C THR A 60 0.06 1.49 15.69
N ASN A 61 0.59 1.40 14.48
CA ASN A 61 2.00 1.64 14.18
C ASN A 61 2.30 3.10 13.76
N GLY A 62 1.35 4.03 13.95
CA GLY A 62 1.54 5.46 13.71
C GLY A 62 1.43 5.89 12.24
N VAL A 63 0.96 5.02 11.35
CA VAL A 63 0.66 5.37 9.96
C VAL A 63 -0.77 5.91 9.90
N THR A 64 -0.90 7.23 9.77
CA THR A 64 -2.19 7.94 9.84
C THR A 64 -2.76 8.33 8.48
N ASP A 65 -1.93 8.38 7.44
CA ASP A 65 -2.33 8.73 6.09
C ASP A 65 -2.13 7.54 5.15
N PHE A 66 -3.23 6.84 4.84
CA PHE A 66 -3.28 5.73 3.91
C PHE A 66 -4.68 5.60 3.32
N SER A 67 -4.77 5.00 2.13
CA SER A 67 -6.05 4.73 1.47
C SER A 67 -5.98 3.38 0.79
N PHE A 68 -6.97 2.52 1.07
CA PHE A 68 -7.12 1.27 0.37
C PHE A 68 -7.97 1.46 -0.90
N LYS A 69 -7.52 0.91 -2.03
CA LYS A 69 -8.18 1.06 -3.33
C LYS A 69 -8.57 -0.27 -3.93
N ARG A 70 -9.87 -0.43 -4.17
CA ARG A 70 -10.41 -1.53 -4.97
C ARG A 70 -10.19 -1.25 -6.46
N VAL A 71 -9.68 -2.25 -7.15
CA VAL A 71 -9.43 -2.24 -8.60
C VAL A 71 -10.25 -3.35 -9.26
N ALA A 72 -10.40 -3.27 -10.58
CA ALA A 72 -11.09 -4.30 -11.34
C ALA A 72 -10.34 -5.65 -11.28
N SER A 73 -11.05 -6.75 -11.50
CA SER A 73 -10.47 -8.10 -11.40
C SER A 73 -9.35 -8.36 -12.42
N ASP A 74 -9.39 -7.67 -13.56
CA ASP A 74 -8.41 -7.72 -14.64
C ASP A 74 -7.24 -6.74 -14.46
N TYR A 75 -7.11 -6.09 -13.29
CA TYR A 75 -6.07 -5.10 -12.99
C TYR A 75 -4.64 -5.57 -13.32
N TYR A 76 -4.35 -6.85 -13.14
CA TYR A 76 -3.02 -7.42 -13.42
C TYR A 76 -2.73 -7.67 -14.90
N ASP A 77 -3.73 -7.51 -15.77
CA ASP A 77 -3.56 -7.57 -17.23
C ASP A 77 -3.33 -6.17 -17.84
N TRP A 78 -3.55 -5.11 -17.05
CA TRP A 78 -3.38 -3.74 -17.50
C TRP A 78 -1.92 -3.31 -17.64
N SER A 79 -1.66 -2.30 -18.46
CA SER A 79 -0.34 -1.64 -18.53
C SER A 79 -0.01 -0.94 -17.21
N LEU A 80 1.28 -0.66 -16.97
CA LEU A 80 1.70 0.01 -15.74
C LEU A 80 1.17 1.43 -15.63
N GLU A 81 0.97 2.12 -16.75
CA GLU A 81 0.38 3.46 -16.83
C GLU A 81 -1.07 3.44 -16.37
N SER A 82 -1.88 2.49 -16.84
CA SER A 82 -3.26 2.33 -16.41
C SER A 82 -3.37 1.98 -14.92
N ARG A 83 -2.46 1.15 -14.40
CA ARG A 83 -2.40 0.84 -12.97
C ARG A 83 -2.03 2.05 -12.13
N ARG A 84 -1.05 2.85 -12.60
CA ARG A 84 -0.67 4.11 -11.96
C ARG A 84 -1.88 5.02 -11.84
N ASP A 85 -2.64 5.18 -12.91
CA ASP A 85 -3.80 6.06 -12.95
C ASP A 85 -4.91 5.56 -12.01
N ALA A 86 -5.19 4.25 -12.02
CA ALA A 86 -6.16 3.64 -11.10
C ALA A 86 -5.78 3.83 -9.63
N LEU A 87 -4.50 3.66 -9.30
CA LEU A 87 -3.98 3.85 -7.95
C LEU A 87 -3.68 5.32 -7.62
N ASN A 88 -3.82 6.26 -8.56
CA ASN A 88 -3.45 7.66 -8.41
C ASN A 88 -1.99 7.84 -7.93
N ALA A 89 -1.08 6.99 -8.43
CA ALA A 89 0.34 7.09 -8.14
C ALA A 89 0.98 8.20 -8.98
N ALA A 90 1.93 8.95 -8.42
CA ALA A 90 2.59 10.04 -9.15
C ALA A 90 3.43 9.56 -10.36
N SER A 91 3.87 8.30 -10.35
CA SER A 91 4.66 7.69 -11.43
C SER A 91 4.55 6.17 -11.37
N ILE A 92 4.83 5.48 -12.49
CA ILE A 92 4.93 4.02 -12.53
C ILE A 92 6.05 3.49 -11.60
N HIS A 93 7.04 4.32 -11.26
CA HIS A 93 8.11 3.97 -10.32
C HIS A 93 7.66 4.00 -8.85
N HIS A 94 6.48 4.54 -8.54
CA HIS A 94 5.88 4.43 -7.21
C HIS A 94 5.01 3.17 -7.05
N LEU A 95 4.77 2.43 -8.14
CA LEU A 95 4.12 1.14 -8.06
C LEU A 95 5.13 0.11 -7.54
N CYS A 96 4.80 -0.51 -6.42
CA CYS A 96 5.59 -1.55 -5.78
C CYS A 96 4.78 -2.85 -5.72
N LYS A 97 5.48 -3.98 -5.80
CA LYS A 97 4.94 -5.32 -5.55
C LYS A 97 5.68 -5.99 -4.40
N SER A 98 4.95 -6.82 -3.67
CA SER A 98 5.51 -7.64 -2.60
C SER A 98 5.80 -9.05 -3.12
N ILE A 99 7.01 -9.53 -2.89
CA ILE A 99 7.46 -10.85 -3.32
C ILE A 99 7.75 -11.68 -2.06
N VAL A 100 7.07 -12.81 -1.91
CA VAL A 100 7.34 -13.75 -0.82
C VAL A 100 8.36 -14.77 -1.30
N LEU A 101 9.46 -14.88 -0.56
CA LEU A 101 10.56 -15.79 -0.80
C LEU A 101 10.61 -16.85 0.31
N VAL A 102 10.97 -18.08 -0.06
CA VAL A 102 11.26 -19.16 0.89
C VAL A 102 12.74 -19.50 0.86
N ASN A 103 13.40 -19.55 2.02
CA ASN A 103 14.75 -20.06 2.14
C ASN A 103 14.72 -21.60 2.19
N THR A 104 15.07 -22.24 1.08
CA THR A 104 15.06 -23.71 1.00
C THR A 104 16.20 -24.36 1.79
N GLN A 105 17.23 -23.60 2.15
CA GLN A 105 18.40 -24.07 2.89
C GLN A 105 18.36 -23.70 4.38
N ALA A 106 17.25 -23.12 4.83
CA ALA A 106 16.99 -22.89 6.24
C ALA A 106 17.05 -24.23 7.00
N PRO A 107 17.77 -24.30 8.15
CA PRO A 107 17.79 -25.46 9.02
C PRO A 107 16.38 -25.93 9.43
N SER A 108 16.21 -27.21 9.77
CA SER A 108 14.90 -27.77 10.15
C SER A 108 14.30 -27.14 11.41
N ASN A 109 15.12 -26.57 12.29
CA ASN A 109 14.67 -25.82 13.47
C ASN A 109 14.18 -24.39 13.14
N VAL A 110 14.41 -23.91 11.91
CA VAL A 110 13.92 -22.61 11.43
C VAL A 110 12.67 -22.83 10.61
N VAL A 111 11.53 -22.73 11.27
CA VAL A 111 10.20 -22.99 10.68
C VAL A 111 9.41 -21.71 10.43
N ASP A 112 9.80 -20.60 11.05
CA ASP A 112 9.02 -19.38 11.12
C ASP A 112 9.83 -18.13 10.72
N CYS A 113 9.31 -16.96 11.08
CA CYS A 113 9.88 -15.65 10.81
C CYS A 113 10.43 -14.96 12.08
N SER A 114 10.68 -15.71 13.16
CA SER A 114 11.00 -15.15 14.47
C SER A 114 12.39 -14.47 14.51
N ASP A 115 13.35 -14.98 13.76
CA ASP A 115 14.68 -14.38 13.64
C ASP A 115 14.85 -13.67 12.29
N ARG A 116 14.74 -12.33 12.29
CA ARG A 116 14.95 -11.49 11.09
C ARG A 116 16.24 -11.78 10.33
N ASN A 117 17.27 -12.27 11.02
CA ASN A 117 18.58 -12.54 10.42
C ASN A 117 18.62 -13.93 9.76
N ASN A 118 17.74 -14.85 10.16
CA ASN A 118 17.69 -16.23 9.65
C ASN A 118 16.25 -16.80 9.71
N SER A 119 15.35 -16.22 8.92
CA SER A 119 13.95 -16.66 8.77
C SER A 119 13.78 -17.70 7.68
N LYS A 120 12.71 -18.50 7.78
CA LYS A 120 12.28 -19.40 6.70
C LYS A 120 11.72 -18.64 5.51
N TYR A 121 11.01 -17.55 5.77
CA TYR A 121 10.35 -16.73 4.75
C TYR A 121 10.80 -15.28 4.82
N TYR A 122 10.88 -14.64 3.65
CA TYR A 122 11.22 -13.23 3.52
C TYR A 122 10.24 -12.55 2.57
N VAL A 123 9.81 -11.34 2.89
CA VAL A 123 9.04 -10.49 1.99
C VAL A 123 9.98 -9.41 1.45
N VAL A 124 10.03 -9.27 0.12
CA VAL A 124 10.82 -8.24 -0.55
C VAL A 124 9.87 -7.34 -1.34
N VAL A 125 9.89 -6.05 -1.03
CA VAL A 125 9.12 -5.03 -1.75
C VAL A 125 10.01 -4.43 -2.84
N VAL A 126 9.57 -4.51 -4.10
CA VAL A 126 10.30 -3.97 -5.26
C VAL A 126 9.37 -3.17 -6.16
N GLN A 127 9.90 -2.18 -6.86
CA GLN A 127 9.14 -1.44 -7.88
C GLN A 127 8.76 -2.36 -9.04
N TYR A 128 7.60 -2.11 -9.68
CA TYR A 128 7.17 -2.86 -10.87
C TYR A 128 8.16 -2.76 -12.03
N THR A 129 8.83 -1.61 -12.17
CA THR A 129 9.84 -1.37 -13.20
C THR A 129 11.19 -2.03 -12.89
N ALA A 130 11.42 -2.42 -11.63
CA ALA A 130 12.67 -3.03 -11.21
C ALA A 130 12.64 -4.56 -11.44
N ARG A 131 13.78 -5.10 -11.86
CA ARG A 131 13.97 -6.55 -11.92
C ARG A 131 14.41 -7.06 -10.55
N PHE A 132 13.71 -8.08 -10.05
CA PHE A 132 14.10 -8.75 -8.81
C PHE A 132 15.45 -9.43 -8.97
N ASN A 133 16.39 -9.14 -8.05
CA ASN A 133 17.71 -9.74 -8.01
C ASN A 133 17.88 -10.60 -6.75
N ALA A 134 17.82 -11.92 -6.91
CA ALA A 134 17.96 -12.87 -5.82
C ALA A 134 19.36 -12.83 -5.17
N GLU A 135 20.40 -12.50 -5.92
CA GLU A 135 21.77 -12.40 -5.40
C GLU A 135 21.94 -11.17 -4.50
N ALA A 136 21.31 -10.05 -4.87
CA ALA A 136 21.28 -8.86 -4.03
C ALA A 136 20.66 -9.15 -2.65
N VAL A 137 19.57 -9.92 -2.62
CA VAL A 137 18.93 -10.37 -1.36
C VAL A 137 19.88 -11.24 -0.54
N LYS A 138 20.56 -12.22 -1.16
CA LYS A 138 21.54 -13.06 -0.46
C LYS A 138 22.70 -12.25 0.13
N ASN A 139 23.19 -11.27 -0.63
CA ASN A 139 24.26 -10.38 -0.17
C ASN A 139 23.80 -9.50 0.99
N PHE A 140 22.58 -8.95 0.92
CA PHE A 140 21.99 -8.17 2.00
C PHE A 140 21.85 -9.00 3.29
N LEU A 141 21.31 -10.22 3.20
CA LEU A 141 21.17 -11.11 4.36
C LEU A 141 22.53 -11.53 4.93
N TYR A 142 23.52 -11.77 4.07
CA TYR A 142 24.89 -12.07 4.50
C TYR A 142 25.50 -10.91 5.30
N SER A 143 25.37 -9.68 4.79
CA SER A 143 25.82 -8.46 5.47
C SER A 143 25.08 -8.22 6.78
N LEU A 144 23.76 -8.49 6.81
CA LEU A 144 22.94 -8.36 8.03
C LEU A 144 23.38 -9.31 9.15
N ASN A 145 23.94 -10.46 8.79
CA ASN A 145 24.49 -11.44 9.74
C ASN A 145 25.97 -11.20 10.10
N ASN A 146 26.55 -10.05 9.72
CA ASN A 146 27.98 -9.76 9.88
C ASN A 146 28.87 -10.89 9.31
N GLY A 147 28.39 -11.60 8.29
CA GLY A 147 29.09 -12.71 7.66
C GLY A 147 29.15 -14.02 8.46
N THR A 148 28.49 -14.13 9.63
CA THR A 148 28.47 -15.36 10.44
C THR A 148 27.78 -16.53 9.74
N ILE A 149 26.69 -16.27 9.03
CA ILE A 149 25.98 -17.27 8.23
C ILE A 149 26.52 -17.27 6.81
N ALA A 150 27.04 -18.41 6.33
CA ALA A 150 27.57 -18.52 4.98
C ALA A 150 26.47 -18.28 3.91
N LYS A 151 26.79 -17.54 2.85
CA LYS A 151 25.87 -17.20 1.73
C LYS A 151 25.11 -18.41 1.17
N LYS A 152 25.73 -19.59 1.13
CA LYS A 152 25.13 -20.84 0.65
C LYS A 152 23.89 -21.30 1.44
N LYS A 153 23.71 -20.81 2.67
CA LYS A 153 22.55 -21.08 3.53
C LYS A 153 21.35 -20.20 3.21
N PHE A 154 21.51 -19.18 2.37
CA PHE A 154 20.42 -18.36 1.85
C PHE A 154 20.12 -18.77 0.42
N ASN A 155 19.23 -19.75 0.24
CA ASN A 155 18.70 -20.10 -1.06
C ASN A 155 17.23 -19.69 -1.14
N CYS A 156 17.03 -18.38 -1.31
CA CYS A 156 15.71 -17.78 -1.44
C CYS A 156 15.13 -18.09 -2.83
N LYS A 157 14.05 -18.87 -2.86
CA LYS A 157 13.25 -19.12 -4.07
C LYS A 157 11.95 -18.34 -3.97
N LEU A 158 11.44 -17.91 -5.12
CA LEU A 158 10.12 -17.32 -5.23
C LEU A 158 9.06 -18.32 -4.76
N LEU A 159 8.23 -17.91 -3.81
CA LEU A 159 7.07 -18.68 -3.37
C LEU A 159 5.81 -18.18 -4.07
N CYS A 160 5.51 -16.89 -3.95
CA CYS A 160 4.39 -16.25 -4.62
C CYS A 160 4.62 -14.74 -4.79
N TYR A 161 3.90 -14.15 -5.74
CA TYR A 161 3.70 -12.72 -5.79
C TYR A 161 2.54 -12.38 -4.86
N ALA A 162 2.81 -11.63 -3.80
CA ALA A 162 1.77 -10.96 -3.06
C ALA A 162 1.36 -9.75 -3.89
N HIS A 163 0.39 -10.02 -4.77
CA HIS A 163 -0.30 -9.04 -5.58
C HIS A 163 -0.87 -7.96 -4.65
N ASP A 164 -0.29 -6.76 -4.76
CA ASP A 164 -0.46 -5.54 -3.98
C ASP A 164 -1.54 -5.59 -2.89
N ILE A 165 -1.09 -5.57 -1.63
CA ILE A 165 -1.94 -5.18 -0.50
C ILE A 165 -2.09 -3.66 -0.59
N ASN A 166 -2.97 -3.22 -1.48
CA ASN A 166 -3.43 -1.83 -1.61
C ASN A 166 -4.95 -1.78 -1.50
#